data_AF-A0A806KDK3-F1
#
_entry.id   AF-A0A806KDK3-F1
#
_cell.length_a   1.000
_cell.length_b   1.000
_cell.length_c   1.000
_cell.angle_alpha   90.00
_cell.angle_beta   90.00
_cell.angle_gamma   90.00
#
_symmetry.space_group_name_H-M   'P 1'
#
loop_
_entity.id
_entity.type
_entity.pdbx_description
1 polymer ?
#
loop_
_entity_poly.entity_id
_entity_poly.type
_entity_poly.pdbx_seq_one_letter_code
_entity_poly.pdbx_strand_id
1 'polypeptide(L)'
;MAACPVCGDVPGATDTTERGNTAGNTANHGLAAIAQDGRVYYSNTSANGELYSMNPDGTDARIVCGDVALFINALGDRLYYVNLGEGFTLHTVKTDGTDRQKLGDDAAYNVTLYGDRLYYTNLSDDYNLYTIKTDGTDIDKLYAQGVESINAAYGTLYLSTWTPDGFVIYGMDLDADGSGSGEVFSAKRSSLDIAYSTGVYAAGGRLYLIASDSGNNYTLYSMDLGGGDLQRLEYREHEDNAG
;
A
#
# COMPACT_ATOMS: atom_id res chain seq x y z
N MET A 1 14.48 33.83 -31.74
CA MET A 1 14.43 33.41 -30.33
C MET A 1 13.07 32.80 -30.11
N ALA A 2 12.98 31.48 -30.15
CA ALA A 2 11.73 30.77 -29.90
C ALA A 2 11.59 30.57 -28.40
N ALA A 3 10.48 31.07 -27.84
CA ALA A 3 10.11 30.84 -26.46
C ALA A 3 9.85 29.34 -26.25
N CYS A 4 10.49 28.78 -25.23
CA CYS A 4 10.20 27.44 -24.72
C CYS A 4 8.72 27.39 -24.32
N PRO A 5 7.90 26.46 -24.84
CA PRO A 5 6.53 26.34 -24.39
C PRO A 5 6.54 25.88 -22.93
N VAL A 6 5.85 26.67 -22.13
CA VAL A 6 5.47 26.47 -20.73
C VAL A 6 5.19 24.99 -20.48
N CYS A 7 5.95 24.40 -19.56
CA CYS A 7 5.60 23.15 -18.90
C CYS A 7 4.18 23.31 -18.34
N GLY A 8 3.21 22.70 -19.03
CA GLY A 8 1.85 22.65 -18.53
C GLY A 8 1.85 21.86 -17.23
N ASP A 9 1.43 22.51 -16.14
CA ASP A 9 0.99 21.85 -14.94
C ASP A 9 0.02 20.72 -15.32
N VAL A 10 0.28 19.49 -14.87
CA VAL A 10 -0.70 18.40 -15.00
C VAL A 10 -1.80 18.66 -13.96
N PRO A 11 -3.03 19.01 -14.37
CA PRO A 11 -4.09 19.29 -13.41
C PRO A 11 -4.61 17.97 -12.82
N GLY A 12 -4.61 17.86 -11.49
CA GLY A 12 -5.66 17.16 -10.74
C GLY A 12 -5.78 15.64 -10.92
N ALA A 13 -4.73 14.87 -10.63
CA ALA A 13 -4.92 13.46 -10.26
C ALA A 13 -5.60 13.39 -8.88
N THR A 14 -6.91 13.56 -8.84
CA THR A 14 -7.72 13.30 -7.64
C THR A 14 -8.04 11.81 -7.61
N ASP A 15 -7.44 11.08 -6.67
CA ASP A 15 -7.86 9.70 -6.38
C ASP A 15 -9.22 9.76 -5.69
N THR A 16 -10.30 9.52 -6.43
CA THR A 16 -11.67 9.57 -5.90
C THR A 16 -12.16 8.22 -5.39
N THR A 17 -11.38 7.16 -5.58
CA THR A 17 -11.75 5.81 -5.17
C THR A 17 -11.36 5.58 -3.73
N GLU A 18 -12.22 4.89 -2.97
CA GLU A 18 -12.00 4.63 -1.56
C GLU A 18 -10.79 3.72 -1.36
N ARG A 19 -9.87 4.16 -0.49
CA ARG A 19 -8.68 3.43 -0.07
C ARG A 19 -8.81 3.11 1.41
N GLY A 20 -8.46 1.87 1.75
CA GLY A 20 -8.58 1.40 3.14
C GLY A 20 -7.49 1.93 4.07
N ASN A 21 -6.36 2.35 3.53
CA ASN A 21 -5.24 2.88 4.30
C ASN A 21 -4.43 3.88 3.45
N THR A 22 -3.53 4.62 4.08
CA THR A 22 -2.56 5.47 3.38
C THR A 22 -1.38 4.63 2.88
N ALA A 23 -0.83 5.01 1.73
CA ALA A 23 0.22 4.25 1.05
C ALA A 23 1.46 3.99 1.93
N GLY A 24 1.83 4.94 2.81
CA GLY A 24 2.94 4.80 3.74
C GLY A 24 2.69 3.84 4.90
N ASN A 25 1.42 3.63 5.29
CA ASN A 25 1.07 2.69 6.37
C ASN A 25 1.03 1.26 5.85
N THR A 26 0.39 0.99 4.70
CA THR A 26 0.31 -0.36 4.10
C THR A 26 1.69 -0.99 3.91
N ALA A 27 2.67 -0.17 3.56
CA ALA A 27 4.06 -0.55 3.39
C ALA A 27 4.83 -0.87 4.66
N ASN A 28 4.45 -0.25 5.78
CA ASN A 28 5.05 -0.46 7.09
C ASN A 28 4.14 -1.38 7.93
N HIS A 29 3.83 -2.55 7.37
CA HIS A 29 2.97 -3.58 7.96
C HIS A 29 1.49 -3.17 8.22
N GLY A 30 1.05 -2.02 7.73
CA GLY A 30 -0.31 -1.50 7.90
C GLY A 30 -0.78 -1.49 9.35
N LEU A 31 0.09 -1.11 10.28
CA LEU A 31 -0.19 -1.15 11.72
C LEU A 31 -1.28 -0.18 12.17
N ALA A 32 -1.63 0.80 11.32
CA ALA A 32 -2.74 1.70 11.57
C ALA A 32 -3.44 2.09 10.26
N ALA A 33 -4.76 2.30 10.32
CA ALA A 33 -5.58 2.88 9.28
C ALA A 33 -6.44 4.00 9.88
N ILE A 34 -6.78 5.01 9.07
CA ILE A 34 -7.69 6.09 9.48
C ILE A 34 -8.97 5.92 8.66
N ALA A 35 -10.10 5.74 9.34
CA ALA A 35 -11.40 5.66 8.68
C ALA A 35 -11.87 7.05 8.22
N GLN A 36 -12.90 7.08 7.38
CA GLN A 36 -13.42 8.32 6.79
C GLN A 36 -13.95 9.31 7.83
N ASP A 37 -14.41 8.82 8.99
CA ASP A 37 -14.85 9.64 10.12
C ASP A 37 -13.69 10.23 10.95
N GLY A 38 -12.45 9.93 10.57
CA GLY A 38 -11.23 10.38 11.24
C GLY A 38 -10.78 9.47 12.39
N ARG A 39 -11.49 8.39 12.70
CA ARG A 39 -11.06 7.46 13.76
C ARG A 39 -9.84 6.65 13.31
N VAL A 40 -8.88 6.47 14.22
CA VAL A 40 -7.68 5.65 14.00
C VAL A 40 -7.96 4.24 14.47
N TYR A 41 -7.65 3.24 13.64
CA TYR A 41 -7.65 1.82 13.97
C TYR A 41 -6.22 1.30 13.91
N TYR A 42 -5.77 0.54 14.90
CA TYR A 42 -4.36 0.19 15.01
C TYR A 42 -4.12 -1.12 15.75
N SER A 43 -2.98 -1.74 15.45
CA SER A 43 -2.45 -2.89 16.18
C SER A 43 -1.79 -2.40 17.47
N ASN A 44 -2.36 -2.75 18.62
CA ASN A 44 -1.86 -2.29 19.90
C ASN A 44 -0.75 -3.21 20.42
N THR A 45 0.51 -2.80 20.21
CA THR A 45 1.69 -3.59 20.63
C THR A 45 1.83 -3.76 22.14
N SER A 46 1.22 -2.88 22.95
CA SER A 46 1.15 -3.05 24.41
C SER A 46 0.12 -4.10 24.85
N ALA A 47 -0.76 -4.51 23.93
CA ALA A 47 -1.79 -5.52 24.11
C ALA A 47 -1.62 -6.65 23.06
N ASN A 48 -0.40 -7.19 22.92
CA ASN A 48 -0.09 -8.31 22.03
C ASN A 48 -0.46 -8.14 20.55
N GLY A 49 -0.63 -6.90 20.06
CA GLY A 49 -1.03 -6.60 18.69
C GLY A 49 -2.54 -6.68 18.44
N GLU A 50 -3.35 -6.70 19.50
CA GLU A 50 -4.81 -6.65 19.41
C GLU A 50 -5.31 -5.44 18.62
N LEU A 51 -6.44 -5.58 17.92
CA LEU A 51 -7.02 -4.50 17.13
C LEU A 51 -7.76 -3.49 18.02
N TYR A 52 -7.26 -2.27 18.05
CA TYR A 52 -7.79 -1.16 18.82
C TYR A 52 -8.23 -0.01 17.92
N SER A 53 -8.94 0.95 18.51
CA SER A 53 -9.25 2.22 17.88
C SER A 53 -9.14 3.38 18.85
N MET A 54 -8.82 4.58 18.35
CA MET A 54 -8.69 5.81 19.15
C MET A 54 -8.99 7.05 18.31
N ASN A 55 -9.17 8.19 18.97
CA ASN A 55 -9.17 9.49 18.33
C ASN A 55 -7.76 9.85 17.81
N PRO A 56 -7.62 10.72 16.78
CA PRO A 56 -6.31 11.16 16.27
C PRO A 56 -5.40 11.82 17.30
N ASP A 57 -5.97 12.38 18.37
CA ASP A 57 -5.23 12.97 19.50
C ASP A 57 -4.77 11.93 20.54
N GLY A 58 -5.03 10.64 20.30
CA GLY A 58 -4.68 9.53 21.17
C GLY A 58 -5.68 9.25 22.30
N THR A 59 -6.79 9.99 22.37
CA THR A 59 -7.84 9.77 23.38
C THR A 59 -8.85 8.70 22.94
N ASP A 60 -9.72 8.28 23.86
CA ASP A 60 -10.80 7.30 23.59
C ASP A 60 -10.31 5.97 22.97
N ALA A 61 -9.18 5.48 23.46
CA ALA A 61 -8.65 4.19 23.06
C ALA A 61 -9.57 3.04 23.54
N ARG A 62 -10.06 2.22 22.61
CA ARG A 62 -10.93 1.06 22.88
C ARG A 62 -10.52 -0.15 22.04
N ILE A 63 -10.66 -1.33 22.61
CA ILE A 63 -10.54 -2.58 21.86
C ILE A 63 -11.66 -2.68 20.82
N VAL A 64 -11.33 -3.15 19.63
CA VAL A 64 -12.31 -3.54 18.59
C VAL A 64 -12.51 -5.06 18.65
N CYS A 65 -11.42 -5.82 18.63
CA CYS A 65 -11.43 -7.27 18.86
C CYS A 65 -10.06 -7.77 19.34
N GLY A 66 -10.02 -9.00 19.85
CA GLY A 66 -8.81 -9.63 20.40
C GLY A 66 -7.86 -10.25 19.37
N ASP A 67 -8.04 -9.95 18.07
CA ASP A 67 -7.19 -10.49 17.02
C ASP A 67 -5.85 -9.75 16.93
N VAL A 68 -4.78 -10.51 16.67
CA VAL A 68 -3.46 -9.95 16.37
C VAL A 68 -3.47 -9.44 14.93
N ALA A 69 -3.84 -8.18 14.75
CA ALA A 69 -4.14 -7.59 13.45
C ALA A 69 -2.91 -6.92 12.81
N LEU A 70 -2.68 -7.22 11.53
CA LEU A 70 -1.70 -6.59 10.64
C LEU A 70 -2.38 -6.14 9.35
N PHE A 71 -1.73 -5.26 8.58
CA PHE A 71 -2.22 -4.77 7.27
C PHE A 71 -3.66 -4.24 7.31
N ILE A 72 -3.96 -3.42 8.32
CA ILE A 72 -5.31 -2.91 8.57
C ILE A 72 -5.73 -1.96 7.45
N ASN A 73 -6.95 -2.12 6.97
CA ASN A 73 -7.63 -1.30 5.97
C ASN A 73 -9.05 -1.00 6.47
N ALA A 74 -9.59 0.20 6.26
CA ALA A 74 -10.92 0.62 6.71
C ALA A 74 -11.78 1.10 5.53
N LEU A 75 -12.99 0.54 5.37
CA LEU A 75 -13.94 0.92 4.33
C LEU A 75 -15.34 0.99 4.93
N GLY A 76 -15.98 2.16 4.88
CA GLY A 76 -17.29 2.38 5.49
C GLY A 76 -17.30 2.01 6.98
N ASP A 77 -18.20 1.12 7.38
CA ASP A 77 -18.34 0.62 8.75
C ASP A 77 -17.50 -0.63 9.05
N ARG A 78 -16.60 -1.04 8.14
CA ARG A 78 -15.80 -2.26 8.27
C ARG A 78 -14.29 -2.00 8.27
N LEU A 79 -13.60 -2.90 8.95
CA LEU A 79 -12.16 -3.08 8.92
C LEU A 79 -11.84 -4.38 8.21
N TYR A 80 -10.70 -4.40 7.52
CA TYR A 80 -10.14 -5.52 6.79
C TYR A 80 -8.69 -5.67 7.21
N TYR A 81 -8.27 -6.85 7.62
CA TYR A 81 -6.94 -7.04 8.22
C TYR A 81 -6.50 -8.49 8.09
N VAL A 82 -5.20 -8.72 8.31
CA VAL A 82 -4.59 -10.04 8.42
C VAL A 82 -4.53 -10.42 9.88
N ASN A 83 -5.07 -11.58 10.24
CA ASN A 83 -4.96 -12.12 11.60
C ASN A 83 -3.74 -13.04 11.71
N LEU A 84 -2.71 -12.55 12.41
CA LEU A 84 -1.48 -13.31 12.67
C LEU A 84 -1.75 -14.54 13.55
N GLY A 85 -2.70 -14.44 14.48
CA GLY A 85 -3.09 -15.54 15.38
C GLY A 85 -3.79 -16.70 14.67
N GLU A 86 -4.31 -16.47 13.46
CA GLU A 86 -4.98 -17.46 12.62
C GLU A 86 -4.25 -17.70 11.29
N GLY A 87 -2.92 -17.77 11.35
CA GLY A 87 -2.10 -18.20 10.21
C GLY A 87 -2.03 -17.19 9.06
N PHE A 88 -2.06 -15.89 9.37
CA PHE A 88 -2.03 -14.80 8.40
C PHE A 88 -3.25 -14.75 7.47
N THR A 89 -4.41 -15.16 7.94
CA THR A 89 -5.62 -15.19 7.10
C THR A 89 -6.37 -13.85 7.11
N LEU A 90 -7.01 -13.51 5.97
CA LEU A 90 -7.78 -12.29 5.83
C LEU A 90 -9.09 -12.33 6.62
N HIS A 91 -9.35 -11.26 7.35
CA HIS A 91 -10.52 -11.08 8.19
C HIS A 91 -11.16 -9.73 7.95
N THR A 92 -12.46 -9.66 8.26
CA THR A 92 -13.21 -8.42 8.39
C THR A 92 -13.93 -8.36 9.73
N VAL A 93 -14.12 -7.14 10.25
CA VAL A 93 -14.95 -6.87 11.44
C VAL A 93 -15.59 -5.50 11.29
N LYS A 94 -16.77 -5.30 11.86
CA LYS A 94 -17.33 -3.94 11.94
C LYS A 94 -16.50 -3.07 12.87
N THR A 95 -16.54 -1.77 12.63
CA THR A 95 -15.83 -0.76 13.43
C THR A 95 -16.25 -0.71 14.90
N ASP A 96 -17.40 -1.30 15.24
CA ASP A 96 -17.92 -1.49 16.61
C ASP A 96 -17.49 -2.83 17.25
N GLY A 97 -16.73 -3.67 16.54
CA GLY A 97 -16.25 -4.97 16.99
C GLY A 97 -17.21 -6.14 16.70
N THR A 98 -18.37 -5.90 16.10
CA THR A 98 -19.34 -6.95 15.78
C THR A 98 -19.12 -7.54 14.38
N ASP A 99 -19.81 -8.64 14.07
CA ASP A 99 -19.82 -9.28 12.74
C ASP A 99 -18.42 -9.56 12.18
N ARG A 100 -17.55 -10.08 13.05
CA ARG A 100 -16.21 -10.58 12.71
C ARG A 100 -16.32 -11.83 11.85
N GLN A 101 -15.62 -11.86 10.71
CA GLN A 101 -15.65 -12.93 9.73
C GLN A 101 -14.26 -13.16 9.13
N LYS A 102 -13.95 -14.41 8.78
CA LYS A 102 -12.81 -14.77 7.95
C LYS A 102 -13.23 -14.70 6.49
N LEU A 103 -12.42 -14.06 5.63
CA LEU A 103 -12.72 -13.85 4.21
C LEU A 103 -12.16 -14.96 3.30
N GLY A 104 -11.03 -15.56 3.68
CA GLY A 104 -10.39 -16.60 2.89
C GLY A 104 -9.31 -17.36 3.67
N ASP A 105 -8.90 -18.51 3.14
CA ASP A 105 -7.92 -19.40 3.78
C ASP A 105 -6.47 -19.11 3.38
N ASP A 106 -6.24 -18.21 2.43
CA ASP A 106 -4.90 -17.80 2.03
C ASP A 106 -4.13 -17.13 3.17
N ALA A 107 -2.84 -17.43 3.25
CA ALA A 107 -1.92 -16.69 4.11
C ALA A 107 -1.56 -15.37 3.42
N ALA A 108 -2.39 -14.35 3.63
CA ALA A 108 -2.26 -13.06 2.98
C ALA A 108 -1.19 -12.17 3.63
N TYR A 109 -0.49 -11.43 2.79
CA TYR A 109 0.55 -10.48 3.17
C TYR A 109 0.47 -9.24 2.26
N ASN A 110 1.09 -8.12 2.67
CA ASN A 110 1.13 -6.87 1.91
C ASN A 110 -0.25 -6.42 1.37
N VAL A 111 -1.25 -6.27 2.24
CA VAL A 111 -2.65 -6.10 1.80
C VAL A 111 -3.01 -4.64 1.53
N THR A 112 -3.56 -4.35 0.36
CA THR A 112 -4.11 -3.03 0.00
C THR A 112 -5.56 -3.13 -0.46
N LEU A 113 -6.39 -2.16 -0.08
CA LEU A 113 -7.79 -2.06 -0.49
C LEU A 113 -7.96 -0.97 -1.55
N TYR A 114 -8.67 -1.28 -2.63
CA TYR A 114 -9.07 -0.32 -3.66
C TYR A 114 -10.46 -0.67 -4.19
N GLY A 115 -11.41 0.26 -4.04
CA GLY A 115 -12.81 -0.01 -4.38
C GLY A 115 -13.41 -1.05 -3.44
N ASP A 116 -14.03 -2.10 -3.99
CA ASP A 116 -14.64 -3.20 -3.24
C ASP A 116 -13.74 -4.44 -3.13
N ARG A 117 -12.45 -4.32 -3.48
CA ARG A 117 -11.48 -5.42 -3.49
C ARG A 117 -10.27 -5.19 -2.60
N LEU A 118 -9.77 -6.30 -2.06
CA LEU A 118 -8.46 -6.42 -1.44
C LEU A 118 -7.50 -7.08 -2.42
N TYR A 119 -6.27 -6.57 -2.49
CA TYR A 119 -5.16 -7.17 -3.21
C TYR A 119 -4.11 -7.52 -2.19
N TYR A 120 -3.48 -8.67 -2.35
CA TYR A 120 -2.55 -9.21 -1.38
C TYR A 120 -1.57 -10.18 -2.03
N THR A 121 -0.42 -10.37 -1.41
CA THR A 121 0.50 -11.44 -1.78
C THR A 121 0.19 -12.68 -0.94
N ASN A 122 0.19 -13.86 -1.57
CA ASN A 122 -0.10 -15.12 -0.89
C ASN A 122 1.20 -15.79 -0.44
N LEU A 123 1.49 -15.73 0.86
CA LEU A 123 2.67 -16.33 1.50
C LEU A 123 2.74 -17.84 1.30
N SER A 124 1.60 -18.52 1.16
CA SER A 124 1.54 -19.97 0.96
C SER A 124 1.72 -20.39 -0.51
N ASP A 125 1.77 -19.43 -1.42
CA ASP A 125 1.87 -19.64 -2.87
C ASP A 125 2.92 -18.67 -3.45
N ASP A 126 4.15 -18.75 -2.93
CA ASP A 126 5.34 -18.05 -3.43
C ASP A 126 5.19 -16.52 -3.58
N TYR A 127 4.38 -15.89 -2.72
CA TYR A 127 4.08 -14.45 -2.76
C TYR A 127 3.45 -13.99 -4.08
N ASN A 128 2.77 -14.89 -4.80
CA ASN A 128 1.97 -14.54 -5.97
C ASN A 128 0.89 -13.52 -5.58
N LEU A 129 0.50 -12.66 -6.52
CA LEU A 129 -0.52 -11.64 -6.31
C LEU A 129 -1.92 -12.22 -6.48
N TYR A 130 -2.77 -11.96 -5.50
CA TYR A 130 -4.17 -12.35 -5.48
C TYR A 130 -5.07 -11.14 -5.23
N THR A 131 -6.34 -11.30 -5.58
CA THR A 131 -7.43 -10.40 -5.21
C THR A 131 -8.59 -11.18 -4.62
N ILE A 132 -9.37 -10.52 -3.76
CA ILE A 132 -10.62 -11.01 -3.19
C ILE A 132 -11.58 -9.82 -2.99
N LYS A 133 -12.88 -10.01 -3.20
CA LYS A 133 -13.87 -9.00 -2.84
C LYS A 133 -14.00 -8.84 -1.33
N THR A 134 -14.41 -7.66 -0.92
CA THR A 134 -14.64 -7.30 0.48
C THR A 134 -15.76 -8.09 1.15
N ASP A 135 -16.58 -8.81 0.38
CA ASP A 135 -17.58 -9.77 0.88
C ASP A 135 -17.04 -11.22 0.98
N GLY A 136 -15.77 -11.45 0.63
CA GLY A 136 -15.11 -12.75 0.67
C GLY A 136 -15.30 -13.60 -0.58
N THR A 137 -15.97 -13.08 -1.61
CA THR A 137 -16.16 -13.78 -2.89
C THR A 137 -15.07 -13.43 -3.91
N ASP A 138 -15.08 -14.12 -5.05
CA ASP A 138 -14.31 -13.74 -6.24
C ASP A 138 -12.79 -13.66 -6.01
N ILE A 139 -12.26 -14.76 -5.45
CA ILE A 139 -10.84 -14.95 -5.20
C ILE A 139 -10.15 -15.34 -6.52
N ASP A 140 -9.20 -14.53 -6.95
CA ASP A 140 -8.45 -14.75 -8.19
C ASP A 140 -6.94 -14.52 -7.99
N LYS A 141 -6.13 -15.32 -8.70
CA LYS A 141 -4.69 -15.09 -8.85
C LYS A 141 -4.47 -14.13 -10.02
N LEU A 142 -4.01 -12.91 -9.74
CA LEU A 142 -3.76 -11.88 -10.74
C LEU A 142 -2.36 -11.98 -11.37
N TYR A 143 -1.36 -12.41 -10.59
CA TYR A 143 0.02 -12.49 -11.06
C TYR A 143 0.76 -13.69 -10.45
N ALA A 144 1.22 -14.60 -11.31
CA ALA A 144 1.87 -15.86 -10.93
C ALA A 144 3.41 -15.73 -10.87
N GLN A 145 3.88 -14.66 -10.26
CA GLN A 145 5.28 -14.47 -9.90
C GLN A 145 5.34 -13.69 -8.58
N GLY A 146 6.32 -14.02 -7.74
CA GLY A 146 6.49 -13.42 -6.42
C GLY A 146 6.56 -11.89 -6.49
N VAL A 147 5.70 -11.25 -5.69
CA VAL A 147 5.60 -9.79 -5.56
C VAL A 147 6.14 -9.36 -4.19
N GLU A 148 7.04 -8.40 -4.19
CA GLU A 148 7.71 -7.86 -3.00
C GLU A 148 6.85 -6.82 -2.28
N SER A 149 6.18 -5.95 -3.03
CA SER A 149 5.31 -4.90 -2.48
C SER A 149 4.20 -4.55 -3.44
N ILE A 150 3.07 -4.07 -2.90
CA ILE A 150 1.94 -3.56 -3.66
C ILE A 150 1.37 -2.29 -3.05
N ASN A 151 0.87 -1.39 -3.90
CA ASN A 151 0.13 -0.22 -3.50
C ASN A 151 -0.88 0.15 -4.59
N ALA A 152 -2.16 0.29 -4.23
CA ALA A 152 -3.19 0.72 -5.16
C ALA A 152 -3.49 2.21 -4.98
N ALA A 153 -3.43 2.98 -6.07
CA ALA A 153 -3.82 4.38 -6.09
C ALA A 153 -4.06 4.86 -7.53
N TYR A 154 -4.86 5.90 -7.69
CA TYR A 154 -5.05 6.56 -8.98
C TYR A 154 -5.52 5.62 -10.11
N GLY A 155 -6.25 4.56 -9.78
CA GLY A 155 -6.72 3.56 -10.75
C GLY A 155 -5.64 2.57 -11.19
N THR A 156 -4.54 2.46 -10.45
CA THR A 156 -3.42 1.56 -10.79
C THR A 156 -2.94 0.83 -9.54
N LEU A 157 -2.68 -0.46 -9.68
CA LEU A 157 -1.93 -1.26 -8.72
C LEU A 157 -0.45 -1.19 -9.09
N TYR A 158 0.32 -0.46 -8.29
CA TYR A 158 1.76 -0.40 -8.38
C TYR A 158 2.33 -1.58 -7.60
N LEU A 159 3.11 -2.42 -8.27
CA LEU A 159 3.73 -3.58 -7.67
C LEU A 159 5.20 -3.64 -8.00
N SER A 160 5.95 -4.36 -7.18
CA SER A 160 7.37 -4.55 -7.40
C SER A 160 7.80 -6.00 -7.26
N THR A 161 8.75 -6.43 -8.08
CA THR A 161 9.25 -7.81 -8.06
C THR A 161 10.74 -7.86 -8.40
N TRP A 162 11.37 -8.98 -8.05
CA TRP A 162 12.75 -9.27 -8.36
C TRP A 162 12.86 -10.14 -9.62
N THR A 163 13.73 -9.73 -10.54
CA THR A 163 14.10 -10.53 -11.71
C THR A 163 15.60 -10.80 -11.69
N PRO A 164 16.10 -11.80 -12.45
CA PRO A 164 17.54 -12.02 -12.57
C PRO A 164 18.34 -10.79 -13.04
N ASP A 165 17.68 -9.86 -13.74
CA ASP A 165 18.27 -8.60 -14.24
C ASP A 165 18.16 -7.45 -13.22
N GLY A 166 17.61 -7.71 -12.02
CA GLY A 166 17.38 -6.74 -10.97
C GLY A 166 15.91 -6.44 -10.70
N PHE A 167 15.68 -5.39 -9.92
CA PHE A 167 14.37 -5.00 -9.45
C PHE A 167 13.54 -4.30 -10.53
N VAL A 168 12.24 -4.60 -10.57
CA VAL A 168 11.30 -4.04 -11.55
C VAL A 168 10.05 -3.56 -10.84
N ILE A 169 9.59 -2.37 -11.25
CA ILE A 169 8.32 -1.79 -10.83
C ILE A 169 7.35 -1.91 -11.99
N TYR A 170 6.15 -2.41 -11.70
CA TYR A 170 5.05 -2.55 -12.63
C TYR A 170 3.87 -1.67 -12.19
N GLY A 171 3.14 -1.13 -13.16
CA GLY A 171 1.79 -0.63 -12.96
C GLY A 171 0.81 -1.58 -13.64
N MET A 172 -0.26 -1.96 -12.93
CA MET A 172 -1.38 -2.72 -13.49
C MET A 172 -2.64 -1.84 -13.39
N ASP A 173 -3.32 -1.60 -14.50
CA ASP A 173 -4.54 -0.79 -14.50
C ASP A 173 -5.61 -1.52 -13.70
N LEU A 174 -6.34 -0.77 -12.88
CA LEU A 174 -7.48 -1.25 -12.14
C LEU A 174 -8.74 -0.84 -12.90
N ASP A 175 -9.57 -1.83 -13.25
CA ASP A 175 -10.90 -1.58 -13.79
C ASP A 175 -11.75 -0.79 -12.77
N ALA A 176 -12.89 -0.25 -13.18
CA ALA A 176 -13.75 0.55 -12.30
C ALA A 176 -14.25 -0.22 -11.05
N ASP A 177 -14.31 -1.55 -11.13
CA ASP A 177 -14.64 -2.48 -10.05
C ASP A 177 -13.39 -3.11 -9.40
N GLY A 178 -12.19 -2.59 -9.70
CA GLY A 178 -10.93 -3.11 -9.21
C GLY A 178 -10.55 -4.51 -9.70
N SER A 179 -11.19 -5.13 -10.70
CA SER A 179 -10.70 -6.45 -11.17
C SER A 179 -9.30 -6.37 -11.76
N GLY A 180 -9.00 -5.23 -12.37
CA GLY A 180 -7.72 -4.91 -13.00
C GLY A 180 -7.45 -5.66 -14.30
N SER A 181 -6.73 -5.00 -15.20
CA SER A 181 -6.37 -5.56 -16.50
C SER A 181 -4.97 -5.11 -16.93
N GLY A 182 -4.15 -6.08 -17.33
CA GLY A 182 -2.89 -5.88 -18.08
C GLY A 182 -1.75 -5.12 -17.36
N GLU A 183 -0.56 -5.18 -17.95
CA GLU A 183 0.59 -4.37 -17.55
C GLU A 183 0.56 -3.02 -18.28
N VAL A 184 0.64 -1.92 -17.53
CA VAL A 184 0.67 -0.54 -18.01
C VAL A 184 2.08 -0.09 -18.32
N PHE A 185 3.03 -0.42 -17.45
CA PHE A 185 4.45 -0.17 -17.65
C PHE A 185 5.31 -1.11 -16.82
N SER A 186 6.56 -1.29 -17.26
CA SER A 186 7.66 -1.81 -16.45
C SER A 186 8.86 -0.88 -16.48
N ALA A 187 9.43 -0.62 -15.31
CA ALA A 187 10.66 0.15 -15.16
C ALA A 187 11.74 -0.72 -14.51
N LYS A 188 12.66 -1.26 -15.32
CA LYS A 188 13.85 -1.98 -14.83
C LYS A 188 14.82 -1.02 -14.15
N ARG A 189 15.30 -1.37 -12.96
CA ARG A 189 16.22 -0.53 -12.15
C ARG A 189 17.49 -1.29 -11.76
N SER A 190 18.22 -1.78 -12.76
CA SER A 190 19.44 -2.59 -12.57
C SER A 190 20.59 -1.90 -11.82
N SER A 191 20.51 -0.59 -11.57
CA SER A 191 21.48 0.19 -10.79
C SER A 191 21.02 0.56 -9.38
N LEU A 192 19.83 0.14 -8.97
CA LEU A 192 19.24 0.45 -7.66
C LEU A 192 18.71 -0.85 -7.03
N ASP A 193 19.21 -1.18 -5.84
CA ASP A 193 18.59 -2.23 -5.02
C ASP A 193 17.52 -1.56 -4.17
N ILE A 194 16.23 -1.80 -4.44
CA ILE A 194 15.17 -1.24 -3.58
C ILE A 194 15.26 -1.92 -2.21
N ALA A 195 15.24 -1.10 -1.15
CA ALA A 195 15.29 -1.61 0.21
C ALA A 195 14.06 -2.48 0.48
N TYR A 196 14.30 -3.77 0.74
CA TYR A 196 13.28 -4.82 0.99
C TYR A 196 12.14 -4.39 1.93
N SER A 197 12.42 -3.49 2.88
CA SER A 197 11.49 -3.08 3.92
C SER A 197 10.54 -1.94 3.53
N THR A 198 10.59 -1.45 2.29
CA THR A 198 9.89 -0.21 1.93
C THR A 198 8.88 -0.44 0.81
N GLY A 199 9.30 -0.86 -0.39
CA GLY A 199 8.39 -1.02 -1.52
C GLY A 199 8.11 0.29 -2.26
N VAL A 200 7.02 0.34 -3.03
CA VAL A 200 6.64 1.48 -3.89
C VAL A 200 5.33 2.11 -3.41
N TYR A 201 5.28 3.45 -3.34
CA TYR A 201 4.13 4.20 -2.82
C TYR A 201 3.66 5.27 -3.78
N ALA A 202 2.35 5.38 -3.97
CA ALA A 202 1.76 6.47 -4.71
C ALA A 202 1.18 7.55 -3.78
N ALA A 203 1.66 8.78 -3.91
CA ALA A 203 1.16 9.94 -3.17
C ALA A 203 1.37 11.23 -3.98
N GLY A 204 0.48 12.20 -3.85
CA GLY A 204 0.64 13.51 -4.51
C GLY A 204 0.86 13.44 -6.03
N GLY A 205 0.33 12.41 -6.71
CA GLY A 205 0.54 12.19 -8.15
C GLY A 205 1.94 11.69 -8.54
N ARG A 206 2.71 11.15 -7.60
CA ARG A 206 4.04 10.58 -7.83
C ARG A 206 4.20 9.23 -7.14
N LEU A 207 5.15 8.44 -7.64
CA LEU A 207 5.62 7.24 -6.97
C LEU A 207 6.86 7.56 -6.13
N TYR A 208 6.96 6.94 -4.96
CA TYR A 208 8.08 7.05 -4.04
C TYR A 208 8.60 5.66 -3.71
N LEU A 209 9.92 5.55 -3.56
CA LEU A 209 10.60 4.30 -3.20
C LEU A 209 11.90 4.61 -2.45
N ILE A 210 12.32 3.72 -1.56
CA ILE A 210 13.63 3.80 -0.91
C ILE A 210 14.54 2.75 -1.53
N ALA A 211 15.68 3.16 -2.06
CA ALA A 211 16.69 2.26 -2.59
C ALA A 211 17.97 2.29 -1.77
N SER A 212 18.52 1.11 -1.51
CA SER A 212 19.86 0.87 -1.01
C SER A 212 20.89 0.82 -2.14
N ASP A 213 22.09 1.30 -1.88
CA ASP A 213 23.27 1.01 -2.70
C ASP A 213 24.10 -0.15 -2.11
N SER A 214 25.15 -0.56 -2.82
CA SER A 214 26.08 -1.60 -2.36
C SER A 214 26.82 -1.27 -1.06
N GLY A 215 26.75 -0.02 -0.59
CA GLY A 215 27.29 0.46 0.68
C GLY A 215 26.27 0.45 1.83
N ASN A 216 25.06 -0.09 1.61
CA ASN A 216 23.95 -0.08 2.56
C ASN A 216 23.46 1.35 2.88
N ASN A 217 23.63 2.30 1.96
CA ASN A 217 23.07 3.64 2.09
C ASN A 217 21.66 3.67 1.51
N TYR A 218 20.69 4.17 2.28
CA TYR A 218 19.29 4.26 1.88
C TYR A 218 18.97 5.65 1.35
N THR A 219 18.34 5.73 0.20
CA THR A 219 17.98 6.99 -0.47
C THR A 219 16.53 6.95 -0.92
N LEU A 220 15.79 8.01 -0.62
CA LEU A 220 14.43 8.20 -1.12
C LEU A 220 14.47 8.73 -2.55
N TYR A 221 13.67 8.12 -3.42
CA TYR A 221 13.45 8.59 -4.78
C TYR A 221 11.98 8.91 -5.00
N SER A 222 11.72 9.79 -5.95
CA SER A 222 10.39 9.98 -6.53
C SER A 222 10.42 9.81 -8.04
N MET A 223 9.30 9.42 -8.64
CA MET A 223 9.13 9.31 -10.08
C MET A 223 7.68 9.60 -10.48
N ASP A 224 7.45 9.83 -11.76
CA ASP A 224 6.09 9.97 -12.29
C ASP A 224 5.34 8.64 -12.19
N LEU A 225 4.00 8.68 -12.18
CA LEU A 225 3.15 7.49 -12.08
C LEU A 225 3.40 6.46 -13.20
N GLY A 226 3.87 6.90 -14.37
CA GLY A 226 4.26 6.02 -15.48
C GLY A 226 5.70 5.47 -15.39
N GLY A 227 6.40 5.68 -14.28
CA GLY A 227 7.78 5.20 -14.08
C GLY A 227 8.88 6.07 -14.72
N GLY A 228 8.54 7.21 -15.31
CA GLY A 228 9.48 8.21 -15.84
C GLY A 228 10.00 9.18 -14.77
N ASP A 229 10.92 10.09 -15.15
CA ASP A 229 11.40 11.19 -14.28
C ASP A 229 11.87 10.74 -12.87
N LEU A 230 12.74 9.73 -12.82
CA LEU A 230 13.27 9.27 -11.54
C LEU A 230 14.24 10.33 -10.95
N GLN A 231 13.87 10.86 -9.78
CA GLN A 231 14.62 11.88 -9.08
C GLN A 231 14.99 11.41 -7.67
N ARG A 232 16.25 11.62 -7.31
CA ARG A 232 16.73 11.47 -5.94
C ARG A 232 16.17 12.61 -5.08
N LEU A 233 15.55 12.29 -3.96
CA LEU A 233 15.14 13.28 -2.97
C LEU A 233 16.24 13.43 -1.91
N GLU A 234 16.83 14.63 -1.86
CA GLU A 234 17.82 15.00 -0.84
C GLU A 234 17.23 16.06 0.09
N TYR A 235 17.56 15.97 1.37
CA TYR A 235 17.32 17.06 2.31
C TYR A 235 18.26 18.22 1.96
N ARG A 236 17.70 19.40 1.67
CA ARG A 236 18.46 20.65 1.62
C ARG A 236 18.13 21.43 2.87
N GLU A 237 19.16 21.77 3.66
CA GLU A 237 18.99 22.76 4.72
C GLU A 237 18.53 24.07 4.09
N HIS A 238 17.46 24.64 4.64
CA HIS A 238 17.07 26.00 4.32
C HIS A 238 18.14 26.92 4.93
N GLU A 239 19.08 27.41 4.12
CA GLU A 239 19.95 28.50 4.54
C GLU A 239 19.08 29.73 4.74
N ASP A 240 18.73 30.00 6.00
CA ASP A 240 18.20 31.29 6.40
C ASP A 240 19.29 32.34 6.14
N ASN A 241 19.25 32.94 4.94
CA ASN A 241 19.97 34.16 4.66
C ASN A 241 19.36 35.28 5.51
N ALA A 242 19.85 35.39 6.74
CA ALA A 242 19.75 36.60 7.54
C ALA A 242 20.56 37.71 6.84
N GLY A 243 19.86 38.49 6.02
CA GLY A 243 20.30 39.80 5.52
C GLY A 243 19.63 40.92 6.31
#